data_AF-N1UN83-F1
#
_entry.id   AF-N1UN83-F1
#
_cell.length_a   1.000
_cell.length_b   1.000
_cell.length_c   1.000
_cell.angle_alpha   90.00
_cell.angle_beta   90.00
_cell.angle_gamma   90.00
#
_symmetry.space_group_name_H-M   'P 1'
#
loop_
_entity.id
_entity.type
_entity.pdbx_description
1 polymer ?
#
loop_
_entity_poly.entity_id
_entity_poly.type
_entity_poly.pdbx_seq_one_letter_code
_entity_poly.pdbx_strand_id
1 'polypeptide(L)' 'MQTFLTSQKYSDHTDFFSGNSILENLPSASALLNQNINLIQEALDFPDRFPYWKLVPNYVRGTYVDDRSTI' A
#
# COMPACT_ATOMS: atom_id res chain seq x y z
N MET A 1 -1.97 -15.13 34.82
CA MET A 1 -1.23 -15.39 33.57
C MET A 1 -1.94 -14.65 32.46
N GLN A 2 -1.31 -13.63 31.88
CA GLN A 2 -1.90 -12.81 30.81
C GLN A 2 -1.33 -13.32 29.48
N THR A 3 -2.11 -14.13 28.77
CA THR A 3 -1.78 -14.61 27.43
C THR A 3 -1.93 -13.45 26.45
N PHE A 4 -0.82 -12.91 25.97
CA PHE A 4 -0.83 -12.00 24.84
C PHE A 4 -1.35 -12.76 23.61
N LEU A 5 -2.45 -12.29 23.04
CA LEU A 5 -3.05 -12.82 21.83
C LEU A 5 -2.06 -12.56 20.67
N THR A 6 -1.12 -13.47 20.49
CA THR A 6 -0.15 -13.41 19.40
C THR A 6 -0.87 -13.89 18.14
N SER A 7 -0.93 -13.02 17.14
CA SER A 7 -1.43 -13.27 15.78
C SER A 7 -2.95 -13.20 15.58
N GLN A 8 -3.50 -11.98 15.56
CA GLN A 8 -4.73 -11.76 14.78
C GLN A 8 -4.43 -12.00 13.29
N LYS A 9 -5.13 -12.97 12.70
CA LYS A 9 -5.06 -13.27 11.26
C LYS A 9 -6.10 -12.43 10.55
N TYR A 10 -5.73 -11.74 9.49
CA TYR A 10 -6.64 -10.99 8.64
C TYR A 10 -6.75 -11.66 7.28
N SER A 11 -7.96 -11.66 6.72
CA SER A 11 -8.27 -12.25 5.42
C SER A 11 -9.21 -11.32 4.65
N ASP A 12 -8.99 -11.22 3.35
CA ASP A 12 -9.89 -10.60 2.38
C ASP A 12 -11.01 -11.57 1.92
N HIS A 13 -10.79 -12.88 2.11
CA HIS A 13 -11.70 -13.96 1.75
C HIS A 13 -11.93 -14.90 2.94
N THR A 14 -12.71 -14.44 3.92
CA THR A 14 -12.99 -15.17 5.17
C THR A 14 -13.69 -16.51 4.95
N ASP A 15 -14.36 -16.68 3.81
CA ASP A 15 -15.03 -17.92 3.41
C ASP A 15 -14.04 -19.05 3.08
N PHE A 16 -12.81 -18.71 2.66
CA PHE A 16 -11.77 -19.65 2.25
C PHE A 16 -10.59 -19.69 3.24
N PHE A 17 -10.26 -18.56 3.86
CA PHE A 17 -9.14 -18.44 4.78
C PHE A 17 -9.63 -17.85 6.11
N SER A 18 -9.47 -18.61 7.19
CA SER A 18 -9.87 -18.20 8.54
C SER A 18 -9.12 -16.94 8.99
N GLY A 19 -9.85 -15.92 9.44
CA GLY A 19 -9.30 -14.67 9.95
C GLY A 19 -10.38 -13.61 10.10
N ASN A 20 -10.04 -12.49 10.72
CA ASN A 20 -10.90 -11.30 10.73
C ASN A 20 -10.90 -10.66 9.34
N SER A 21 -11.98 -9.96 8.99
CA SER A 21 -12.00 -9.20 7.74
C SER A 21 -10.86 -8.18 7.75
N ILE A 22 -10.06 -8.16 6.68
CA ILE A 22 -8.98 -7.18 6.56
C ILE A 22 -9.51 -5.74 6.60
N LEU A 23 -10.77 -5.53 6.20
CA LEU A 23 -11.46 -4.23 6.27
C LEU A 23 -11.51 -3.67 7.70
N GLU A 24 -11.53 -4.53 8.72
CA GLU A 24 -11.52 -4.11 10.13
C GLU A 24 -10.15 -3.57 10.60
N ASN A 25 -9.09 -3.82 9.85
CA ASN A 25 -7.73 -3.37 10.13
C ASN A 25 -7.20 -2.36 9.10
N LEU A 26 -8.02 -2.00 8.10
CA LEU A 26 -7.61 -0.97 7.16
C LEU A 26 -7.61 0.39 7.88
N PRO A 27 -6.53 1.18 7.76
CA PRO A 27 -6.53 2.53 8.28
C PRO A 27 -7.63 3.34 7.60
N SER A 28 -8.28 4.23 8.34
CA SER A 28 -9.28 5.12 7.74
C SER A 28 -8.63 5.97 6.65
N ALA A 29 -9.44 6.36 5.65
CA ALA A 29 -8.96 7.26 4.59
C ALA A 29 -8.37 8.56 5.16
N SER A 30 -8.96 9.08 6.24
CA SER A 30 -8.45 10.24 6.97
C SER A 30 -7.10 9.99 7.63
N ALA A 31 -6.87 8.81 8.21
CA ALA A 31 -5.57 8.46 8.80
C ALA A 31 -4.48 8.38 7.74
N LEU A 32 -4.77 7.78 6.59
CA LEU A 32 -3.85 7.73 5.44
C LEU A 32 -3.52 9.13 4.91
N LEU A 33 -4.51 10.02 4.78
CA LEU A 33 -4.28 11.40 4.34
C LEU A 33 -3.43 12.18 5.34
N ASN A 34 -3.73 12.06 6.64
CA ASN A 34 -2.98 12.75 7.68
C ASN A 34 -1.51 12.30 7.73
N GLN A 35 -1.23 11.00 7.55
CA GLN A 35 0.15 10.49 7.47
C GLN A 35 0.93 11.08 6.28
N ASN A 36 0.24 11.40 5.18
CA ASN A 36 0.88 11.85 3.94
C ASN A 36 0.78 13.36 3.71
N ILE A 37 0.24 14.15 4.65
CA ILE A 37 -0.09 15.56 4.42
C ILE A 37 1.11 16.39 3.94
N ASN A 38 2.29 16.20 4.54
CA ASN A 38 3.50 16.92 4.16
C ASN A 38 4.00 16.51 2.77
N LEU A 39 3.90 15.22 2.43
CA LEU A 39 4.28 14.71 1.11
C LEU A 39 3.34 15.26 0.03
N ILE A 40 2.04 15.32 0.31
CA ILE A 40 1.04 15.90 -0.59
C ILE A 40 1.30 17.39 -0.78
N GLN A 41 1.58 18.13 0.30
CA GLN A 41 1.95 19.55 0.21
C GLN A 41 3.20 19.75 -0.64
N GLU A 42 4.27 18.97 -0.41
CA GLU A 42 5.48 19.05 -1.23
C GLU A 42 5.19 18.74 -2.71
N ALA A 43 4.33 17.76 -2.99
CA ALA A 43 3.95 17.43 -4.36
C ALA A 43 3.17 18.54 -5.07
N LEU A 44 2.38 19.31 -4.32
CA LEU A 44 1.66 20.48 -4.84
C LEU A 44 2.61 21.67 -5.07
N ASP A 45 3.55 21.90 -4.16
CA ASP A 45 4.51 23.00 -4.26
C ASP A 45 5.60 22.75 -5.31
N PHE A 46 5.98 21.48 -5.51
CA PHE A 46 7.05 21.07 -6.42
C PHE A 46 6.66 19.89 -7.32
N PRO A 47 5.71 20.06 -8.26
CA PRO A 47 5.23 18.97 -9.12
C PRO A 47 6.33 18.26 -9.91
N ASP A 48 7.38 18.99 -10.31
CA ASP A 48 8.51 18.47 -11.08
C ASP A 48 9.27 17.35 -10.35
N ARG A 49 9.21 17.32 -9.00
CA ARG A 49 9.84 16.27 -8.18
C ARG A 49 9.05 14.97 -8.15
N PHE A 50 7.78 15.01 -8.56
CA PHE A 50 6.82 13.91 -8.54
C PHE A 50 6.37 13.54 -9.96
N PRO A 51 7.30 13.19 -10.86
CA PRO A 51 6.93 12.83 -12.22
C PRO A 51 6.11 11.53 -12.24
N TYR A 52 5.25 11.40 -13.23
CA TYR A 52 4.35 10.25 -13.42
C TYR A 52 5.04 8.88 -13.26
N TRP A 53 6.26 8.75 -13.78
CA TRP A 53 7.01 7.49 -13.72
C TRP A 53 7.48 7.11 -12.30
N LYS A 54 7.57 8.06 -11.36
CA LYS A 54 7.83 7.78 -9.93
C LYS A 54 6.56 7.48 -9.15
N LEU A 55 5.45 8.11 -9.53
CA LEU A 55 4.17 7.99 -8.81
C LEU A 55 3.42 6.69 -9.11
N VAL A 56 3.66 6.14 -10.29
CA VAL A 56 2.87 5.00 -10.79
C VAL A 56 3.71 3.72 -10.74
N PRO A 57 3.16 2.58 -10.28
CA PRO A 57 3.85 1.29 -10.35
C PRO A 57 4.19 0.87 -11.79
N ASN A 58 5.25 0.07 -11.96
CA ASN A 58 5.71 -0.39 -13.29
C ASN A 58 4.60 -1.10 -14.11
N TYR A 59 3.65 -1.81 -13.47
CA TYR A 59 2.63 -2.60 -14.18
C TYR A 59 1.59 -1.70 -14.83
N VAL A 60 1.24 -0.59 -14.18
CA VAL A 60 0.33 0.40 -14.75
C VAL A 60 1.02 1.17 -15.87
N ARG A 61 2.34 1.37 -15.76
CA ARG A 61 3.14 2.05 -16.79
C ARG A 61 3.44 1.20 -18.03
N GLY A 62 3.19 -0.12 -17.96
CA GLY A 62 3.65 -1.06 -19.00
C GLY A 62 5.17 -1.14 -19.10
N THR A 63 5.91 -0.73 -18.05
CA THR A 63 7.38 -0.76 -17.99
C THR A 63 7.87 -1.91 -17.11
N TYR A 64 7.13 -3.02 -17.07
CA TYR A 64 7.76 -4.29 -16.69
C TYR A 64 8.81 -4.56 -17.75
N VAL A 65 10.03 -4.12 -17.47
CA VAL A 65 11.20 -4.64 -18.14
C VAL A 65 11.19 -6.11 -17.74
N ASP A 66 10.87 -6.97 -18.70
CA ASP A 66 11.32 -8.34 -18.65
C ASP A 66 12.85 -8.23 -18.59
N ASP A 67 13.41 -8.12 -17.38
CA ASP A 67 14.79 -8.51 -17.08
C ASP A 67 14.87 -10.03 -17.25
N ARG A 68 14.47 -10.54 -18.41
CA ARG A 68 15.03 -11.77 -18.93
C ARG A 68 16.45 -11.39 -19.25
N SER A 69 17.36 -11.74 -18.37
CA SER A 69 18.75 -11.90 -18.75
C SER A 69 18.75 -12.82 -19.98
N THR A 70 18.88 -12.23 -21.16
CA THR A 70 19.34 -12.97 -22.34
C THR A 70 20.76 -13.40 -22.02
N ILE A 71 20.86 -14.59 -21.42
CA ILE A 71 22.05 -15.43 -21.44
C ILE A 71 22.28 -15.86 -22.88
#